data_AF-A0A6A7L8D8-F1
#
_entry.id   AF-A0A6A7L8D8-F1
#
_cell.length_a   1.000
_cell.length_b   1.000
_cell.length_c   1.000
_cell.angle_alpha   90.00
_cell.angle_beta   90.00
_cell.angle_gamma   90.00
#
_symmetry.space_group_name_H-M   'P 1'
#
loop_
_entity.id
_entity.type
_entity.pdbx_description
1 polymer ?
#
loop_
_entity_poly.entity_id
_entity_poly.type
_entity_poly.pdbx_seq_one_letter_code
_entity_poly.pdbx_strand_id
1 'polypeptide(L)'
;MEGVDRVRIQRAPGAVLCGVMLAGASMPQHTWAQEAPRPGAAEPADVGVVRQLDRDVVHATGEGMVRATPDRARVTVTAEARDRAPRTAQEKNAQAMAAVQARLEELGIPSDAVRTTTLDLQPQYDYVDGKQRFREYVARNSIEVRLDDIARVGEIIDAAVTSGATEVSSIEFDLKKRDELEREALKQAVAEARARAEAMATAAGRAFDRIVRISDQLQADLPPPVPLRQAMRAEAVDVQTPVAPGEIEIRAQVSLTATLK
;
A
#
# COMPACT_ATOMS: atom_id res chain seq x y z
N MET A 1 44.58 7.74 27.84
CA MET A 1 43.38 8.26 27.15
C MET A 1 43.60 8.03 25.68
N GLU A 2 42.66 7.31 25.09
CA GLU A 2 42.81 6.41 23.93
C GLU A 2 43.40 7.04 22.65
N GLY A 3 44.25 6.24 22.01
CA GLY A 3 44.72 6.43 20.65
C GLY A 3 43.85 5.68 19.65
N VAL A 4 43.61 6.36 18.53
CA VAL A 4 43.59 5.90 17.14
C VAL A 4 43.68 4.38 16.93
N ASP A 5 42.70 3.77 16.25
CA ASP A 5 43.05 2.91 15.11
C ASP A 5 41.93 2.70 14.08
N ARG A 6 42.36 2.71 12.81
CA ARG A 6 41.60 2.35 11.62
C ARG A 6 41.69 0.85 11.44
N VAL A 7 40.62 0.15 11.04
CA VAL A 7 40.80 -1.14 10.33
C VAL A 7 39.90 -1.25 9.11
N ARG A 8 40.61 -1.57 8.04
CA ARG A 8 40.26 -1.75 6.64
C ARG A 8 39.89 -3.22 6.41
N ILE A 9 39.05 -3.41 5.40
CA ILE A 9 38.70 -4.67 4.72
C ILE A 9 39.96 -5.47 4.31
N GLN A 10 40.00 -6.81 4.50
CA GLN A 10 40.49 -7.77 3.48
C GLN A 10 40.28 -9.27 3.79
N ARG A 11 40.37 -10.05 2.72
CA ARG A 11 39.97 -11.44 2.44
C ARG A 11 40.86 -12.55 3.07
N ALA A 12 40.26 -13.74 3.21
CA ALA A 12 40.72 -15.16 3.07
C ALA A 12 42.21 -15.53 3.27
N PRO A 13 42.60 -16.71 3.82
CA PRO A 13 42.59 -17.98 3.05
C PRO A 13 42.54 -19.30 3.88
N GLY A 14 42.55 -20.46 3.18
CA GLY A 14 43.49 -21.55 3.50
C GLY A 14 42.98 -22.82 4.21
N ALA A 15 43.12 -23.95 3.51
CA ALA A 15 42.89 -25.33 3.95
C ALA A 15 44.12 -25.97 4.65
N VAL A 16 43.89 -27.00 5.49
CA VAL A 16 44.85 -28.04 5.97
C VAL A 16 44.01 -29.29 6.31
N LEU A 17 44.06 -30.47 5.65
CA LEU A 17 45.05 -31.57 5.50
C LEU A 17 45.36 -32.43 6.75
N CYS A 18 44.93 -33.71 6.73
CA CYS A 18 45.52 -34.91 7.34
C CYS A 18 44.56 -36.10 7.07
N GLY A 19 44.88 -37.27 6.52
CA GLY A 19 46.11 -37.91 6.05
C GLY A 19 45.96 -39.43 6.25
N VAL A 20 46.55 -40.24 5.33
CA VAL A 20 47.15 -41.59 5.59
C VAL A 20 46.12 -42.76 5.69
N MET A 21 46.21 -43.96 5.05
CA MET A 21 47.24 -44.69 4.28
C MET A 21 46.62 -45.92 3.55
N LEU A 22 47.26 -46.27 2.41
CA LEU A 22 47.69 -47.59 1.90
C LEU A 22 46.72 -48.78 1.62
N ALA A 23 46.80 -49.21 0.35
CA ALA A 23 47.12 -50.55 -0.15
C ALA A 23 46.07 -51.70 -0.08
N GLY A 24 45.49 -52.00 -1.25
CA GLY A 24 45.77 -53.21 -2.05
C GLY A 24 45.33 -54.59 -1.54
N ALA A 25 44.39 -55.22 -2.26
CA ALA A 25 44.29 -56.67 -2.61
C ALA A 25 42.81 -57.01 -2.94
N SER A 26 42.51 -57.39 -4.18
CA SER A 26 42.23 -58.78 -4.60
C SER A 26 40.91 -59.38 -4.07
N MET A 27 39.92 -59.50 -4.96
CA MET A 27 38.82 -60.49 -4.91
C MET A 27 39.43 -61.94 -4.94
N PRO A 28 38.73 -63.07 -4.62
CA PRO A 28 37.30 -63.30 -4.88
C PRO A 28 36.52 -64.34 -3.99
N GLN A 29 35.24 -64.52 -4.31
CA GLN A 29 34.26 -65.62 -4.06
C GLN A 29 34.25 -66.39 -2.72
N HIS A 30 33.15 -66.25 -1.96
CA HIS A 30 32.55 -67.37 -1.21
C HIS A 30 31.01 -67.23 -1.20
N THR A 31 30.36 -68.21 -1.80
CA THR A 31 28.96 -68.58 -1.58
C THR A 31 28.78 -69.15 -0.16
N TRP A 32 27.66 -68.85 0.50
CA TRP A 32 26.74 -69.79 1.18
C TRP A 32 25.68 -69.07 2.02
N ALA A 33 24.43 -69.45 1.75
CA ALA A 33 23.29 -69.70 2.66
C ALA A 33 22.77 -68.64 3.66
N GLN A 34 21.44 -68.60 3.69
CA GLN A 34 20.52 -67.76 4.47
C GLN A 34 20.49 -68.11 5.96
N GLU A 35 20.26 -67.11 6.81
CA GLU A 35 19.59 -67.25 8.12
C GLU A 35 18.62 -66.06 8.27
N ALA A 36 17.33 -66.35 8.45
CA ALA A 36 16.24 -65.37 8.50
C ALA A 36 16.15 -64.64 9.86
N PRO A 37 15.71 -63.37 9.90
CA PRO A 37 15.16 -62.79 11.12
C PRO A 37 13.62 -62.87 11.15
N ARG A 38 13.19 -63.16 12.39
CA ARG A 38 11.86 -63.41 12.96
C ARG A 38 10.87 -62.23 12.89
N PRO A 39 9.57 -62.49 13.19
CA PRO A 39 8.47 -61.64 12.80
C PRO A 39 8.29 -60.46 13.76
N GLY A 40 8.09 -59.29 13.16
CA GLY A 40 7.50 -58.11 13.78
C GLY A 40 6.74 -57.42 12.68
N ALA A 41 5.52 -57.90 12.40
CA ALA A 41 4.61 -57.21 11.50
C ALA A 41 4.37 -55.82 12.09
N ALA A 42 5.03 -54.81 11.51
CA ALA A 42 4.66 -53.43 11.71
C ALA A 42 3.22 -53.29 11.21
N GLU A 43 2.29 -53.17 12.14
CA GLU A 43 0.98 -52.61 11.92
C GLU A 43 1.16 -51.33 11.10
N PRO A 44 0.50 -51.15 9.93
CA PRO A 44 0.57 -49.88 9.25
C PRO A 44 -0.04 -48.86 10.20
N ALA A 45 0.79 -47.92 10.66
CA ALA A 45 0.34 -46.74 11.38
C ALA A 45 -0.84 -46.16 10.59
N ASP A 46 -1.98 -46.07 11.26
CA ASP A 46 -3.13 -45.28 10.86
C ASP A 46 -2.60 -43.87 10.62
N VAL A 47 -2.22 -43.58 9.37
CA VAL A 47 -2.05 -42.23 8.87
C VAL A 47 -3.43 -41.65 8.99
N GLY A 48 -3.67 -40.99 10.13
CA GLY A 48 -4.89 -40.31 10.44
C GLY A 48 -5.27 -39.52 9.21
N VAL A 49 -6.21 -40.07 8.45
CA VAL A 49 -6.91 -39.36 7.40
C VAL A 49 -7.43 -38.17 8.15
N VAL A 50 -6.88 -37.00 7.85
CA VAL A 50 -7.45 -35.73 8.29
C VAL A 50 -8.88 -35.87 7.83
N ARG A 51 -9.82 -36.14 8.75
CA ARG A 51 -11.25 -36.12 8.49
C ARG A 51 -11.53 -34.67 8.13
N GLN A 52 -11.23 -34.32 6.88
CA GLN A 52 -11.82 -33.21 6.18
C GLN A 52 -13.29 -33.57 6.24
N LEU A 53 -13.94 -33.05 7.28
CA LEU A 53 -15.32 -33.37 7.55
C LEU A 53 -16.05 -33.19 6.24
N ASP A 54 -16.68 -34.26 5.74
CA ASP A 54 -17.72 -34.25 4.72
C ASP A 54 -18.85 -33.34 5.22
N ARG A 55 -18.58 -32.04 5.27
CA ARG A 55 -19.58 -31.02 5.48
C ARG A 55 -19.97 -30.63 4.08
N ASP A 56 -21.21 -30.92 3.72
CA ASP A 56 -21.85 -30.29 2.58
C ASP A 56 -21.73 -28.77 2.81
N VAL A 57 -20.78 -28.14 2.13
CA VAL A 57 -20.51 -26.70 2.24
C VAL A 57 -20.60 -26.06 0.88
N VAL A 58 -21.10 -24.83 0.88
CA VAL A 58 -21.09 -23.95 -0.28
C VAL A 58 -20.18 -22.77 0.01
N HIS A 59 -19.34 -22.43 -0.96
CA HIS A 59 -18.50 -21.24 -0.92
C HIS A 59 -18.95 -20.27 -2.00
N ALA A 60 -19.27 -19.04 -1.61
CA ALA A 60 -19.74 -17.99 -2.50
C ALA A 60 -18.97 -16.70 -2.24
N THR A 61 -18.70 -15.95 -3.29
CA THR A 61 -18.20 -14.58 -3.21
C THR A 61 -19.30 -13.61 -3.59
N GLY A 62 -19.35 -12.47 -2.90
CA GLY A 62 -20.26 -11.37 -3.17
C GLY A 62 -19.50 -10.07 -3.27
N GLU A 63 -19.99 -9.18 -4.11
CA GLU A 63 -19.46 -7.85 -4.36
C GLU A 63 -20.55 -6.82 -4.06
N GLY A 64 -20.16 -5.73 -3.44
CA GLY A 64 -21.01 -4.58 -3.18
C GLY A 64 -20.36 -3.35 -3.74
N MET A 65 -21.17 -2.45 -4.31
CA MET A 65 -20.68 -1.27 -5.00
C MET A 65 -21.58 -0.08 -4.69
N VAL A 66 -20.97 0.97 -4.14
CA VAL A 66 -21.66 2.21 -3.81
C VAL A 66 -20.96 3.35 -4.55
N ARG A 67 -21.75 4.17 -5.25
CA ARG A 67 -21.26 5.37 -5.92
C ARG A 67 -21.68 6.60 -5.14
N ALA A 68 -20.75 7.53 -4.98
CA ALA A 68 -21.02 8.80 -4.35
C ALA A 68 -20.25 9.92 -5.04
N THR A 69 -20.88 11.09 -5.12
CA THR A 69 -20.19 12.33 -5.51
C THR A 69 -19.29 12.76 -4.36
N PRO A 70 -18.00 13.05 -4.59
CA PRO A 70 -17.13 13.53 -3.52
C PRO A 70 -17.65 14.85 -2.97
N ASP A 71 -17.52 15.00 -1.66
CA ASP A 71 -17.90 16.18 -0.89
C ASP A 71 -16.70 16.83 -0.19
N ARG A 72 -15.49 16.34 -0.50
CA ARG A 72 -14.23 16.80 0.06
C ARG A 72 -13.10 16.69 -0.95
N ALA A 73 -12.11 17.56 -0.83
CA ALA A 73 -10.84 17.45 -1.53
C ALA A 73 -9.68 17.53 -0.52
N ARG A 74 -8.56 16.88 -0.85
CA ARG A 74 -7.27 17.09 -0.23
C ARG A 74 -6.32 17.64 -1.28
N VAL A 75 -5.59 18.68 -0.90
CA VAL A 75 -4.60 19.31 -1.76
C VAL A 75 -3.28 19.31 -1.01
N THR A 76 -2.22 18.82 -1.65
CA THR A 76 -0.87 18.91 -1.09
C THR A 76 -0.17 20.14 -1.67
N VAL A 77 0.22 21.04 -0.78
CA VAL A 77 0.93 22.27 -1.13
C VAL A 77 2.35 22.17 -0.58
N THR A 78 3.33 22.43 -1.44
CA THR A 78 4.75 22.35 -1.09
C THR A 78 5.41 23.70 -1.30
N ALA A 79 6.12 24.17 -0.27
CA ALA A 79 7.05 25.28 -0.39
C ALA A 79 8.48 24.72 -0.41
N GLU A 80 9.30 25.22 -1.33
CA GLU A 80 10.71 24.88 -1.45
C GLU A 80 11.55 26.15 -1.36
N ALA A 81 12.62 26.13 -0.56
CA ALA A 81 13.59 27.22 -0.51
C ALA A 81 15.00 26.68 -0.66
N ARG A 82 15.87 27.46 -1.30
CA ARG A 82 17.24 27.05 -1.62
C ARG A 82 18.24 28.07 -1.12
N ASP A 83 19.33 27.58 -0.54
CA ASP A 83 20.44 28.42 -0.11
C ASP A 83 21.73 27.60 0.04
N ARG A 84 22.91 28.24 -0.06
CA ARG A 84 24.19 27.58 0.21
C ARG A 84 24.41 27.30 1.69
N ALA A 85 23.72 28.04 2.57
CA ALA A 85 23.72 27.80 4.00
C ALA A 85 22.45 27.02 4.43
N PRO A 86 22.59 25.89 5.14
CA PRO A 86 21.44 25.03 5.48
C PRO A 86 20.42 25.74 6.38
N ARG A 87 20.90 26.54 7.36
CA ARG A 87 20.03 27.32 8.25
C ARG A 87 19.23 28.36 7.49
N THR A 88 19.86 29.09 6.57
CA THR A 88 19.18 30.12 5.76
C THR A 88 18.13 29.51 4.84
N ALA A 89 18.40 28.33 4.25
CA ALA A 89 17.41 27.61 3.46
C ALA A 89 16.17 27.23 4.31
N GLN A 90 16.39 26.73 5.52
CA GLN A 90 15.31 26.39 6.44
C GLN A 90 14.51 27.61 6.91
N GLU A 91 15.16 28.72 7.25
CA GLU A 91 14.50 29.96 7.67
C GLU A 91 13.62 30.55 6.56
N LYS A 92 14.13 30.59 5.32
CA LYS A 92 13.36 31.03 4.15
C LYS A 92 12.16 30.13 3.90
N ASN A 93 12.33 28.81 4.01
CA ASN A 93 11.24 27.86 3.85
C ASN A 93 10.16 28.04 4.92
N ALA A 94 10.55 28.20 6.19
CA ALA A 94 9.63 28.44 7.28
C ALA A 94 8.84 29.74 7.09
N GLN A 95 9.48 30.82 6.63
CA GLN A 95 8.80 32.08 6.32
C GLN A 95 7.80 31.94 5.17
N ALA A 96 8.18 31.27 4.07
CA ALA A 96 7.27 31.02 2.96
C ALA A 96 6.06 30.19 3.38
N MET A 97 6.28 29.11 4.15
CA MET A 97 5.20 28.25 4.61
C MET A 97 4.29 28.96 5.64
N ALA A 98 4.84 29.81 6.50
CA ALA A 98 4.05 30.62 7.43
C ALA A 98 3.14 31.62 6.67
N ALA A 99 3.64 32.23 5.60
CA ALA A 99 2.84 33.11 4.74
C ALA A 99 1.69 32.36 4.05
N VAL A 100 1.97 31.15 3.55
CA VAL A 100 0.94 30.26 2.97
C VAL A 100 -0.13 29.91 4.00
N GLN A 101 0.26 29.47 5.20
CA GLN A 101 -0.70 29.11 6.26
C GLN A 101 -1.56 30.30 6.68
N ALA A 102 -0.97 31.47 6.89
CA ALA A 102 -1.72 32.69 7.21
C ALA A 102 -2.74 33.03 6.12
N ARG A 103 -2.37 32.89 4.84
CA ARG A 103 -3.30 33.14 3.73
C ARG A 103 -4.44 32.13 3.69
N LEU A 104 -4.18 30.86 4.00
CA LEU A 104 -5.22 29.84 4.08
C LEU A 104 -6.20 30.12 5.23
N GLU A 105 -5.70 30.57 6.39
CA GLU A 105 -6.53 31.00 7.52
C GLU A 105 -7.42 32.20 7.17
N GLU A 106 -6.89 33.20 6.45
CA GLU A 106 -7.67 34.35 5.95
C GLU A 106 -8.81 33.94 5.01
N LEU A 107 -8.62 32.85 4.25
CA LEU A 107 -9.64 32.28 3.37
C LEU A 107 -10.64 31.37 4.10
N GLY A 108 -10.54 31.31 5.43
CA GLY A 108 -11.45 30.56 6.29
C GLY A 108 -11.14 29.07 6.37
N ILE A 109 -9.93 28.64 5.99
CA ILE A 109 -9.49 27.26 6.23
C ILE A 109 -9.06 27.14 7.68
N PRO A 110 -9.70 26.26 8.48
CA PRO A 110 -9.36 26.13 9.87
C PRO A 110 -8.04 25.37 10.02
N SER A 111 -7.30 25.64 11.10
CA SER A 111 -5.97 25.06 11.31
C SER A 111 -5.99 23.53 11.48
N ASP A 112 -7.12 22.93 11.90
CA ASP A 112 -7.33 21.48 11.96
C ASP A 112 -7.52 20.82 10.58
N ALA A 113 -7.78 21.62 9.55
CA ALA A 113 -7.83 21.17 8.16
C ALA A 113 -6.45 21.20 7.48
N VAL A 114 -5.43 21.76 8.14
CA VAL A 114 -4.06 21.84 7.62
C VAL A 114 -3.16 20.90 8.41
N ARG A 115 -2.44 20.02 7.72
CA ARG A 115 -1.50 19.08 8.34
C ARG A 115 -0.18 19.09 7.60
N THR A 116 0.93 19.29 8.31
CA THR A 116 2.26 19.07 7.73
C THR A 116 2.47 17.58 7.48
N THR A 117 2.78 17.23 6.23
CA THR A 117 3.05 15.85 5.80
C THR A 117 4.54 15.59 5.70
N THR A 118 5.31 16.55 5.19
CA THR A 118 6.75 16.40 4.95
C THR A 118 7.50 17.65 5.37
N LEU A 119 8.64 17.46 6.02
CA LEU A 119 9.63 18.52 6.26
C LEU A 119 11.01 17.91 6.09
N ASP A 120 11.75 18.38 5.10
CA ASP A 120 13.07 17.85 4.77
C ASP A 120 14.05 18.96 4.36
N LEU A 121 15.33 18.69 4.59
CA LEU A 121 16.45 19.54 4.20
C LEU A 121 17.54 18.66 3.63
N GLN A 122 17.85 18.84 2.34
CA GLN A 122 18.76 17.97 1.62
C GLN A 122 19.82 18.79 0.87
N PRO A 123 21.11 18.40 0.90
CA PRO A 123 22.11 18.97 0.02
C PRO A 123 21.90 18.49 -1.41
N GLN A 124 21.92 19.41 -2.36
CA GLN A 124 21.96 19.13 -3.79
C GLN A 124 23.38 19.22 -4.33
N TYR A 125 23.67 18.32 -5.27
CA TYR A 125 24.96 18.20 -5.90
C TYR A 125 24.78 18.11 -7.41
N ASP A 126 25.66 18.80 -8.14
CA ASP A 126 25.78 18.64 -9.58
C ASP A 126 26.88 17.62 -9.90
N TYR A 127 26.72 16.89 -11.00
CA TYR A 127 27.76 16.02 -11.54
C TYR A 127 28.41 16.69 -12.73
N VAL A 128 29.68 17.09 -12.56
CA VAL A 128 30.48 17.73 -13.61
C VAL A 128 31.79 16.96 -13.75
N ASP A 129 32.11 16.51 -14.96
CA ASP A 129 33.30 15.71 -15.28
C ASP A 129 33.45 14.43 -14.44
N GLY A 130 32.32 13.75 -14.16
CA GLY A 130 32.30 12.53 -13.34
C GLY A 130 32.59 12.76 -11.85
N LYS A 131 32.66 14.02 -11.40
CA LYS A 131 32.84 14.38 -9.99
C LYS A 131 31.60 15.08 -9.45
N GLN A 132 31.18 14.66 -8.25
CA GLN A 132 30.09 15.29 -7.52
C GLN A 132 30.58 16.62 -6.92
N ARG A 133 29.89 17.71 -7.22
CA ARG A 133 30.16 19.06 -6.68
C ARG A 133 28.93 19.56 -5.93
N PHE A 134 29.13 20.01 -4.70
CA PHE A 134 28.04 20.59 -3.91
C PHE A 134 27.52 21.87 -4.58
N ARG A 135 26.19 21.98 -4.68
CA ARG A 135 25.49 23.11 -5.29
C ARG A 135 24.88 24.02 -4.23
N GLU A 136 23.91 23.50 -3.50
CA GLU A 136 23.11 24.23 -2.50
C GLU A 136 22.35 23.26 -1.59
N TYR A 137 21.81 23.75 -0.49
CA TYR A 137 20.80 23.05 0.30
C TYR A 137 19.41 23.42 -0.20
N VAL A 138 18.52 22.43 -0.22
CA VAL A 138 17.11 22.58 -0.56
C VAL A 138 16.30 22.15 0.65
N ALA A 139 15.53 23.10 1.19
CA ALA A 139 14.57 22.88 2.25
C ALA A 139 13.19 22.76 1.63
N ARG A 140 12.47 21.68 1.93
CA ARG A 140 11.13 21.39 1.43
C ARG A 140 10.19 21.17 2.61
N ASN A 141 9.00 21.76 2.49
CA ASN A 141 7.93 21.58 3.46
C ASN A 141 6.63 21.42 2.70
N SER A 142 5.92 20.32 2.97
CA SER A 142 4.64 20.00 2.36
C SER A 142 3.56 19.97 3.44
N ILE A 143 2.44 20.63 3.14
CA ILE A 143 1.23 20.59 3.93
C ILE A 143 0.11 19.97 3.10
N GLU A 144 -0.71 19.15 3.74
CA GLU A 144 -1.99 18.69 3.22
C GLU A 144 -3.08 19.61 3.75
N VAL A 145 -3.91 20.11 2.83
CA VAL A 145 -5.05 20.97 3.13
C VAL A 145 -6.32 20.22 2.77
N ARG A 146 -7.19 20.03 3.77
CA ARG A 146 -8.50 19.40 3.63
C ARG A 146 -9.56 20.47 3.35
N LEU A 147 -10.26 20.32 2.23
CA LEU A 147 -11.27 21.26 1.74
C LEU A 147 -12.62 20.58 1.67
N ASP A 148 -13.58 21.13 2.41
CA ASP A 148 -14.96 20.64 2.44
C ASP A 148 -15.83 21.21 1.30
N ASP A 149 -15.30 22.21 0.58
CA ASP A 149 -15.93 22.81 -0.59
C ASP A 149 -15.00 22.64 -1.80
N ILE A 150 -15.35 21.71 -2.68
CA ILE A 150 -14.55 21.37 -3.86
C ILE A 150 -14.52 22.54 -4.86
N ALA A 151 -15.55 23.38 -4.91
CA ALA A 151 -15.60 24.51 -5.84
C ALA A 151 -14.52 25.57 -5.52
N ARG A 152 -14.09 25.64 -4.25
CA ARG A 152 -13.06 26.59 -3.79
C ARG A 152 -11.63 26.09 -3.98
N VAL A 153 -11.43 24.87 -4.48
CA VAL A 153 -10.08 24.30 -4.65
C VAL A 153 -9.20 25.19 -5.53
N GLY A 154 -9.73 25.74 -6.64
CA GLY A 154 -8.97 26.64 -7.51
C GLY A 154 -8.51 27.92 -6.80
N GLU A 155 -9.42 28.58 -6.08
CA GLU A 155 -9.12 29.80 -5.30
C GLU A 155 -8.00 29.54 -4.27
N ILE A 156 -8.06 28.41 -3.57
CA ILE A 156 -7.08 28.02 -2.54
C ILE A 156 -5.71 27.74 -3.17
N ILE A 157 -5.67 27.08 -4.32
CA ILE A 157 -4.44 26.80 -5.06
C ILE A 157 -3.78 28.12 -5.50
N ASP A 158 -4.54 29.03 -6.09
CA ASP A 158 -4.03 30.31 -6.58
C ASP A 158 -3.49 31.16 -5.42
N ALA A 159 -4.19 31.17 -4.29
CA ALA A 159 -3.75 31.86 -3.08
C ALA A 159 -2.45 31.26 -2.51
N ALA A 160 -2.34 29.94 -2.49
CA ALA A 160 -1.13 29.25 -2.01
C ALA A 160 0.08 29.58 -2.88
N VAL A 161 -0.07 29.51 -4.21
CA VAL A 161 1.00 29.83 -5.18
C VAL A 161 1.44 31.30 -5.04
N THR A 162 0.48 32.22 -4.93
CA THR A 162 0.78 33.65 -4.74
C THR A 162 1.49 33.95 -3.42
N SER A 163 1.29 33.11 -2.40
CA SER A 163 1.86 33.28 -1.06
C SER A 163 3.22 32.61 -0.86
N GLY A 164 3.76 31.95 -1.89
CA GLY A 164 5.10 31.34 -1.87
C GLY A 164 5.11 29.81 -1.93
N ALA A 165 3.98 29.15 -2.16
CA ALA A 165 4.00 27.74 -2.55
C ALA A 165 4.69 27.60 -3.89
N THR A 166 5.64 26.67 -3.96
CA THR A 166 6.47 26.43 -5.15
C THR A 166 5.89 25.32 -6.01
N GLU A 167 5.16 24.40 -5.39
CA GLU A 167 4.54 23.26 -6.04
C GLU A 167 3.19 22.97 -5.37
N VAL A 168 2.18 22.71 -6.20
CA VAL A 168 0.89 22.17 -5.76
C VAL A 168 0.79 20.79 -6.40
N SER A 169 0.84 19.77 -5.57
CA SER A 169 0.78 18.37 -5.99
C SER A 169 -0.69 17.91 -6.12
N SER A 170 -0.88 16.65 -6.53
CA SER A 170 -2.16 16.03 -6.86
C SER A 170 -3.34 16.45 -5.97
N ILE A 171 -4.45 16.82 -6.61
CA ILE A 171 -5.75 17.01 -5.96
C ILE A 171 -6.38 15.63 -5.80
N GLU A 172 -6.67 15.23 -4.56
CA GLU A 172 -7.39 14.00 -4.26
C GLU A 172 -8.81 14.34 -3.82
N PHE A 173 -9.81 13.77 -4.48
CA PHE A 173 -11.19 13.86 -4.02
C PHE A 173 -11.47 12.76 -3.00
N ASP A 174 -12.29 13.08 -2.01
CA ASP A 174 -12.67 12.15 -0.96
C ASP A 174 -14.10 12.39 -0.47
N LEU A 175 -14.55 11.52 0.42
CA LEU A 175 -15.87 11.54 1.03
C LEU A 175 -15.76 11.73 2.54
N LYS A 176 -16.50 12.68 3.12
CA LYS A 176 -16.58 12.86 4.59
C LYS A 176 -17.10 11.62 5.28
N LYS A 177 -18.00 10.90 4.62
CA LYS A 177 -18.70 9.71 5.12
C LYS A 177 -18.26 8.43 4.44
N ARG A 178 -16.99 8.35 4.03
CA ARG A 178 -16.42 7.16 3.37
C ARG A 178 -16.71 5.88 4.16
N ASP A 179 -16.48 5.89 5.47
CA ASP A 179 -16.72 4.72 6.34
C ASP A 179 -18.19 4.29 6.40
N GLU A 180 -19.15 5.20 6.22
CA GLU A 180 -20.58 4.85 6.13
C GLU A 180 -20.86 4.12 4.80
N LEU A 181 -20.29 4.62 3.70
CA LEU A 181 -20.47 4.05 2.37
C LEU A 181 -19.72 2.72 2.20
N GLU A 182 -18.55 2.57 2.80
CA GLU A 182 -17.82 1.29 2.87
C GLU A 182 -18.61 0.24 3.63
N ARG A 183 -19.21 0.60 4.77
CA ARG A 183 -20.11 -0.31 5.50
C ARG A 183 -21.34 -0.68 4.68
N GLU A 184 -21.86 0.24 3.87
CA GLU A 184 -22.99 -0.05 2.99
C GLU A 184 -22.59 -0.99 1.84
N ALA A 185 -21.44 -0.76 1.21
CA ALA A 185 -20.88 -1.67 0.21
C ALA A 185 -20.65 -3.08 0.82
N LEU A 186 -20.14 -3.17 2.04
CA LEU A 186 -19.97 -4.45 2.74
C LEU A 186 -21.30 -5.16 2.98
N LYS A 187 -22.37 -4.46 3.38
CA LYS A 187 -23.70 -5.07 3.53
C LYS A 187 -24.21 -5.64 2.21
N GLN A 188 -24.03 -4.90 1.12
CA GLN A 188 -24.42 -5.35 -0.22
C GLN A 188 -23.61 -6.60 -0.63
N ALA A 189 -22.30 -6.60 -0.39
CA ALA A 189 -21.43 -7.74 -0.68
C ALA A 189 -21.85 -9.01 0.10
N VAL A 190 -22.17 -8.87 1.40
CA VAL A 190 -22.67 -9.98 2.22
C VAL A 190 -24.02 -10.49 1.70
N ALA A 191 -24.94 -9.59 1.36
CA ALA A 191 -26.25 -9.95 0.83
C ALA A 191 -26.13 -10.70 -0.51
N GLU A 192 -25.25 -10.25 -1.39
CA GLU A 192 -25.00 -10.90 -2.68
C GLU A 192 -24.33 -12.29 -2.50
N ALA A 193 -23.31 -12.39 -1.64
CA ALA A 193 -22.64 -13.66 -1.34
C ALA A 193 -23.63 -14.69 -0.81
N ARG A 194 -24.55 -14.25 0.06
CA ARG A 194 -25.61 -15.10 0.60
C ARG A 194 -26.59 -15.55 -0.49
N ALA A 195 -27.07 -14.63 -1.32
CA ALA A 195 -27.99 -14.96 -2.41
C ALA A 195 -27.38 -15.97 -3.40
N ARG A 196 -26.07 -15.82 -3.72
CA ARG A 196 -25.33 -16.78 -4.55
C ARG A 196 -25.19 -18.14 -3.88
N ALA A 197 -24.88 -18.18 -2.58
CA ALA A 197 -24.82 -19.42 -1.80
C ALA A 197 -26.16 -20.16 -1.79
N GLU A 198 -27.27 -19.46 -1.59
CA GLU A 198 -28.63 -20.01 -1.61
C GLU A 198 -29.01 -20.53 -3.01
N ALA A 199 -28.66 -19.81 -4.07
CA ALA A 199 -28.89 -20.24 -5.45
C ALA A 199 -28.09 -21.51 -5.81
N MET A 200 -26.82 -21.58 -5.41
CA MET A 200 -25.99 -22.78 -5.60
C MET A 200 -26.49 -23.98 -4.81
N ALA A 201 -26.93 -23.77 -3.56
CA ALA A 201 -27.54 -24.83 -2.75
C ALA A 201 -28.77 -25.42 -3.45
N THR A 202 -29.68 -24.55 -3.89
CA THR A 202 -30.92 -24.93 -4.57
C THR A 202 -30.64 -25.68 -5.87
N ALA A 203 -29.68 -25.20 -6.67
CA ALA A 203 -29.27 -25.86 -7.92
C ALA A 203 -28.64 -27.26 -7.67
N ALA A 204 -28.01 -27.45 -6.52
CA ALA A 204 -27.47 -28.75 -6.09
C ALA A 204 -28.52 -29.66 -5.42
N GLY A 205 -29.79 -29.25 -5.36
CA GLY A 205 -30.86 -30.01 -4.69
C GLY A 205 -30.73 -30.07 -3.17
N ARG A 206 -30.02 -29.12 -2.57
CA ARG A 206 -29.82 -28.99 -1.13
C ARG A 206 -30.42 -27.66 -0.62
N ALA A 207 -30.60 -27.54 0.69
CA ALA A 207 -31.03 -26.29 1.32
C ALA A 207 -29.85 -25.58 1.99
N PHE A 208 -29.85 -24.24 1.94
CA PHE A 208 -28.95 -23.42 2.74
C PHE A 208 -29.27 -23.60 4.23
N ASP A 209 -28.25 -23.81 5.07
CA ASP A 209 -28.43 -23.96 6.51
C ASP A 209 -27.94 -22.74 7.29
N ARG A 210 -26.62 -22.59 7.46
CA ARG A 210 -26.01 -21.49 8.21
C ARG A 210 -24.65 -21.11 7.67
N ILE A 211 -24.27 -19.87 7.91
CA ILE A 211 -22.94 -19.36 7.59
C ILE A 211 -21.94 -19.85 8.64
N VAL A 212 -20.84 -20.45 8.18
CA VAL A 212 -19.76 -20.97 9.02
C VAL A 212 -18.58 -20.01 9.06
N ARG A 213 -18.31 -19.31 7.96
CA ARG A 213 -17.22 -18.35 7.85
C ARG A 213 -17.64 -17.21 6.93
N ILE A 214 -17.35 -15.99 7.36
CA ILE A 214 -17.37 -14.80 6.52
C ILE A 214 -15.96 -14.24 6.59
N SER A 215 -15.36 -13.98 5.44
CA SER A 215 -14.11 -13.23 5.34
C SER A 215 -14.35 -12.06 4.43
N ASP A 216 -14.20 -10.87 4.99
CA ASP A 216 -13.94 -9.68 4.19
C ASP A 216 -12.66 -9.95 3.39
N GLN A 217 -12.79 -9.90 2.06
CA GLN A 217 -11.62 -9.84 1.22
C GLN A 217 -11.30 -8.36 1.14
N LEU A 218 -10.44 -7.89 2.07
CA LEU A 218 -9.79 -6.60 1.93
C LEU A 218 -9.22 -6.59 0.51
N GLN A 219 -9.79 -5.75 -0.34
CA GLN A 219 -9.25 -5.51 -1.67
C GLN A 219 -7.98 -4.68 -1.48
N ALA A 220 -6.95 -5.32 -0.93
CA ALA A 220 -5.60 -4.81 -0.95
C ALA A 220 -5.25 -4.63 -2.43
N ASP A 221 -4.89 -3.39 -2.79
CA ASP A 221 -4.36 -3.01 -4.10
C ASP A 221 -5.33 -2.85 -5.29
N LEU A 222 -6.47 -2.18 -5.10
CA LEU A 222 -7.01 -1.40 -6.22
C LEU A 222 -6.33 -0.02 -6.25
N PRO A 223 -5.66 0.36 -7.36
CA PRO A 223 -5.14 1.71 -7.51
C PRO A 223 -6.29 2.73 -7.40
N PRO A 224 -6.04 3.93 -6.86
CA PRO A 224 -7.07 4.96 -6.76
C PRO A 224 -7.72 5.20 -8.14
N PRO A 225 -9.05 5.42 -8.18
CA PRO A 225 -9.76 5.58 -9.44
C PRO A 225 -9.17 6.75 -10.24
N VAL A 226 -8.67 6.44 -11.44
CA VAL A 226 -8.17 7.45 -12.37
C VAL A 226 -9.37 8.16 -13.02
N PRO A 227 -9.47 9.50 -12.98
CA PRO A 227 -10.55 10.21 -13.63
C PRO A 227 -10.52 9.95 -15.15
N LEU A 228 -11.65 9.51 -15.71
CA LEU A 228 -11.82 9.33 -17.15
C LEU A 228 -11.75 10.72 -17.81
N ARG A 229 -10.66 11.01 -18.53
CA ARG A 229 -10.59 12.25 -19.33
C ARG A 229 -11.61 12.19 -20.45
N GLN A 230 -12.72 12.91 -20.31
CA GLN A 230 -13.52 13.31 -21.45
C GLN A 230 -12.71 14.31 -22.28
N ALA A 231 -12.56 14.04 -23.57
CA ALA A 231 -11.91 14.97 -24.51
C ALA A 231 -12.81 16.19 -24.72
N MET A 232 -12.69 17.18 -23.84
CA MET A 232 -13.31 18.49 -24.01
C MET A 232 -12.54 19.26 -25.08
N ARG A 233 -13.25 19.63 -26.15
CA ARG A 233 -12.80 20.54 -27.21
C ARG A 233 -12.56 21.91 -26.57
N ALA A 234 -11.36 22.46 -26.75
CA ALA A 234 -10.97 23.74 -26.19
C ALA A 234 -11.71 24.90 -26.89
N GLU A 235 -12.59 25.57 -26.16
CA GLU A 235 -12.90 26.98 -26.37
C GLU A 235 -12.42 27.76 -25.15
N ALA A 236 -11.71 28.85 -25.40
CA ALA A 236 -11.08 29.68 -24.38
C ALA A 236 -12.15 30.35 -23.51
N VAL A 237 -12.21 29.95 -22.25
CA VAL A 237 -12.97 30.62 -21.18
C VAL A 237 -12.01 30.88 -20.02
N ASP A 238 -12.21 32.04 -19.42
CA ASP A 238 -11.54 32.63 -18.25
C ASP A 238 -10.91 31.61 -17.28
N VAL A 239 -9.66 31.86 -16.89
CA VAL A 239 -8.79 30.89 -16.22
C VAL A 239 -9.19 30.73 -14.76
N GLN A 240 -10.24 29.94 -14.52
CA GLN A 240 -10.44 29.21 -13.28
C GLN A 240 -10.25 27.73 -13.62
N THR A 241 -9.23 27.09 -13.06
CA THR A 241 -8.90 25.68 -13.34
C THR A 241 -10.13 24.81 -13.06
N PRO A 242 -10.80 24.22 -14.08
CA PRO A 242 -12.04 23.49 -13.86
C PRO A 242 -11.73 22.13 -13.21
N VAL A 243 -11.98 22.04 -11.91
CA VAL A 243 -11.82 20.82 -11.14
C VAL A 243 -13.17 20.09 -11.16
N ALA A 244 -13.34 19.13 -12.07
CA ALA A 244 -14.54 18.28 -12.12
C ALA A 244 -14.27 16.96 -11.36
N PRO A 245 -14.79 16.79 -10.14
CA PRO A 245 -14.70 15.50 -9.47
C PRO A 245 -15.46 14.44 -10.27
N GLY A 246 -14.77 13.37 -10.68
CA GLY A 246 -15.44 12.13 -11.09
C GLY A 246 -16.17 11.50 -9.89
N GLU A 247 -17.19 10.68 -10.14
CA GLU A 247 -17.82 9.90 -9.07
C GLU A 247 -16.81 8.96 -8.41
N ILE A 248 -16.87 8.84 -7.09
CA ILE A 248 -16.08 7.86 -6.33
C ILE A 248 -16.90 6.58 -6.23
N GLU A 249 -16.29 5.48 -6.66
CA GLU A 249 -16.87 4.15 -6.55
C GLU A 249 -16.17 3.39 -5.43
N ILE A 250 -16.95 2.99 -4.41
CA ILE A 250 -16.50 2.19 -3.29
C ILE A 250 -16.96 0.76 -3.55
N ARG A 251 -15.99 -0.16 -3.62
CA ARG A 251 -16.22 -1.59 -3.81
C ARG A 251 -15.85 -2.35 -2.55
N ALA A 252 -16.62 -3.38 -2.24
CA ALA A 252 -16.32 -4.34 -1.19
C ALA A 252 -16.53 -5.76 -1.72
N GLN A 253 -15.67 -6.69 -1.33
CA GLN A 253 -15.78 -8.10 -1.71
C GLN A 253 -15.77 -8.97 -0.45
N VAL A 254 -16.72 -9.89 -0.37
CA VAL A 254 -16.87 -10.79 0.77
C VAL A 254 -16.90 -12.22 0.27
N SER A 255 -16.13 -13.07 0.93
CA SER A 255 -16.19 -14.52 0.75
C SER A 255 -16.95 -15.15 1.91
N LEU A 256 -17.89 -16.03 1.59
CA LEU A 256 -18.80 -16.66 2.52
C LEU A 256 -18.73 -18.18 2.33
N THR A 257 -18.58 -18.89 3.43
CA THR A 257 -18.72 -20.35 3.47
C THR A 257 -19.89 -20.71 4.37
N ALA A 258 -20.86 -21.45 3.83
CA ALA A 258 -22.05 -21.91 4.54
C ALA A 258 -22.18 -23.43 4.47
N THR A 259 -22.87 -24.02 5.45
CA THR A 259 -23.28 -25.43 5.40
C THR A 259 -24.60 -25.58 4.66
N LEU A 260 -24.77 -26.75 4.05
CA LEU A 260 -25.98 -27.19 3.39
C LEU A 260 -26.65 -28.31 4.21
N LYS A 261 -27.94 -28.52 3.98
CA LYS A 261 -28.71 -29.65 4.52
C LYS A 261 -29.56 -30.30 3.43
#